data_AF-A0A0A9EIF6-F1
#
_entry.id   AF-A0A0A9EIF6-F1
#
_cell.length_a   1.000
_cell.length_b   1.000
_cell.length_c   1.000
_cell.angle_alpha   90.00
_cell.angle_beta   90.00
_cell.angle_gamma   90.00
#
_symmetry.space_group_name_H-M   'P 1'
#
loop_
_entity.id
_entity.type
_entity.pdbx_description
1 polymer ?
#
loop_
_entity_poly.entity_id
_entity_poly.type
_entity_poly.pdbx_seq_one_letter_code
_entity_poly.pdbx_strand_id
1 'polypeptide(L)' 'MDCEILAVDSEFNQVLQSDSCRLDQLQSHTCSQGHPLNRFTWGNKKSLVDAMGSGINLREEIYRCT' A
#
# COMPACT_ATOMS: atom_id res chain seq x y z
N MET A 1 8.38 -13.66 -3.78
CA MET A 1 7.98 -12.24 -3.75
C MET A 1 6.72 -12.04 -4.59
N ASP A 2 6.73 -12.49 -5.85
CA ASP A 2 5.62 -12.27 -6.77
C ASP A 2 4.27 -12.83 -6.29
N CYS A 3 4.24 -14.03 -5.69
CA CYS A 3 3.02 -14.59 -5.11
C CYS A 3 2.43 -13.68 -4.01
N GLU A 4 3.29 -13.09 -3.17
CA GLU A 4 2.86 -12.22 -2.08
C GLU A 4 2.32 -10.89 -2.61
N ILE A 5 2.94 -10.35 -3.67
CA ILE A 5 2.43 -9.14 -4.34
C ILE A 5 1.03 -9.38 -4.91
N LEU A 6 0.79 -10.57 -5.48
CA LEU A 6 -0.55 -10.94 -5.98
C LEU A 6 -1.56 -11.15 -4.85
N ALA A 7 -1.13 -11.70 -3.71
CA ALA A 7 -1.98 -11.85 -2.54
C ALA A 7 -2.43 -10.49 -1.99
N VAL A 8 -1.48 -9.57 -1.78
CA VAL A 8 -1.76 -8.19 -1.33
C VAL A 8 -2.70 -7.46 -2.30
N ASP A 9 -2.49 -7.63 -3.61
CA ASP A 9 -3.38 -7.04 -4.62
C ASP A 9 -4.79 -7.64 -4.56
N SER A 10 -4.91 -8.95 -4.32
CA SER A 10 -6.20 -9.60 -4.14
C SER A 10 -6.95 -9.08 -2.92
N GLU A 11 -6.26 -8.93 -1.78
CA GLU A 11 -6.82 -8.34 -0.56
C GLU A 11 -7.32 -6.91 -0.81
N PHE A 12 -6.50 -6.08 -1.47
CA PHE A 12 -6.89 -4.73 -1.83
C PHE A 12 -8.13 -4.70 -2.74
N ASN A 13 -8.19 -5.59 -3.74
CA ASN A 13 -9.33 -5.67 -4.65
C ASN A 13 -10.62 -6.10 -3.94
N GLN A 14 -10.54 -6.97 -2.92
CA GLN A 14 -11.70 -7.40 -2.14
C GLN A 14 -12.30 -6.24 -1.33
N VAL A 15 -11.47 -5.34 -0.81
CA VAL A 15 -11.92 -4.20 0.01
C VAL A 15 -12.19 -2.93 -0.80
N LEU A 16 -11.99 -2.94 -2.12
CA LEU A 16 -12.10 -1.75 -2.96
C LEU A 16 -13.48 -1.07 -2.90
N GLN A 17 -14.53 -1.87 -2.71
CA GLN A 17 -15.93 -1.42 -2.58
C GLN A 17 -16.41 -1.39 -1.12
N SER A 18 -15.52 -1.61 -0.14
CA SER A 18 -15.87 -1.49 1.27
C SER A 18 -15.98 -0.01 1.65
N ASP A 19 -17.15 0.42 2.12
CA ASP A 19 -17.39 1.81 2.51
C ASP A 19 -16.49 2.26 3.67
N SER A 20 -16.22 1.37 4.64
CA SER A 20 -15.32 1.69 5.75
C SER A 20 -13.89 1.93 5.25
N CYS A 21 -13.37 1.04 4.41
CA CYS A 21 -12.01 1.19 3.86
C CYS A 21 -11.88 2.42 2.96
N ARG A 22 -12.93 2.75 2.20
CA ARG A 22 -12.99 3.98 1.39
C ARG A 22 -12.99 5.23 2.28
N LEU A 23 -13.72 5.22 3.40
CA LEU A 23 -13.74 6.31 4.36
C LEU A 23 -12.38 6.50 5.03
N ASP A 24 -11.72 5.41 5.45
CA ASP A 24 -10.38 5.46 6.05
C ASP A 24 -9.35 6.04 5.06
N GLN A 25 -9.44 5.66 3.78
CA GLN A 25 -8.55 6.19 2.74
C GLN A 25 -8.83 7.68 2.45
N LEU A 26 -10.10 8.10 2.50
CA LEU A 26 -10.48 9.51 2.34
C LEU A 26 -9.97 10.35 3.53
N GLN A 27 -10.12 9.85 4.76
CA GLN A 27 -9.57 10.49 5.95
C GLN A 27 -8.05 10.61 5.86
N SER A 28 -7.37 9.56 5.42
CA SER A 28 -5.93 9.58 5.16
C SER A 28 -5.58 10.68 4.16
N HIS A 29 -6.23 10.70 3.00
CA HIS A 29 -5.94 11.67 1.93
C HIS A 29 -6.22 13.14 2.32
N THR A 30 -7.17 13.38 3.23
CA THR A 30 -7.51 14.72 3.72
C THR A 30 -6.67 15.17 4.92
N CYS A 31 -5.84 14.29 5.48
CA CYS A 31 -4.89 14.64 6.52
C CYS A 31 -3.84 15.63 6.01
N SER A 32 -3.20 16.37 6.93
CA SER A 32 -2.19 17.37 6.58
C SER A 32 -1.04 16.76 5.76
N GLN A 33 -0.65 17.47 4.69
CA GLN A 33 0.51 17.07 3.88
C GLN A 33 1.76 16.98 4.77
N GLY A 34 2.51 15.89 4.61
CA GLY A 34 3.68 15.58 5.44
C GLY A 34 3.39 14.74 6.68
N HIS A 35 2.13 14.65 7.12
CA HIS A 35 1.76 13.71 8.18
C HIS A 35 1.79 12.25 7.65
N PRO A 36 2.33 11.27 8.39
CA PRO A 36 2.42 9.87 7.90
C PRO A 36 1.08 9.26 7.49
N LEU A 37 -0.02 9.67 8.14
CA LEU A 37 -1.39 9.24 7.81
C LEU A 37 -1.83 9.68 6.40
N ASN A 38 -1.19 10.68 5.79
CA ASN A 38 -1.57 11.11 4.44
C ASN A 38 -1.19 10.12 3.32
N ARG A 39 -0.53 9.01 3.67
CA ARG A 39 -0.08 7.99 2.73
C ARG A 39 -1.17 6.98 2.40
N PHE A 40 -1.02 6.32 1.26
CA PHE A 40 -1.78 5.11 0.95
C PHE A 40 -1.18 3.93 1.74
N THR A 41 -1.94 3.38 2.69
CA THR A 41 -1.43 2.40 3.67
C THR A 41 -1.74 0.95 3.33
N TRP A 42 -2.73 0.69 2.46
CA TRP A 42 -3.06 -0.67 2.03
C TRP A 42 -1.92 -1.31 1.25
N GLY A 43 -1.39 -0.59 0.26
CA GLY A 43 -0.56 -1.21 -0.77
C GLY A 43 -1.39 -2.01 -1.77
N ASN A 44 -0.80 -2.24 -2.95
CA ASN A 44 -1.34 -3.11 -3.99
C ASN A 44 -0.21 -3.45 -4.98
N LYS A 45 -0.53 -4.21 -6.03
CA LYS A 45 0.46 -4.57 -7.05
C LYS A 45 1.11 -3.34 -7.67
N LYS A 46 0.31 -2.30 -7.98
CA LYS A 46 0.82 -1.08 -8.61
C LYS A 46 1.84 -0.39 -7.70
N SER A 47 1.50 -0.11 -6.43
CA SER A 47 2.41 0.58 -5.53
C SER A 47 3.70 -0.19 -5.27
N LEU A 48 3.62 -1.52 -5.19
CA LEU A 48 4.80 -2.38 -4.97
C LEU A 48 5.67 -2.52 -6.23
N VAL A 49 5.06 -2.63 -7.41
CA VAL A 49 5.78 -2.66 -8.69
C VAL A 49 6.42 -1.31 -9.00
N ASP A 50 5.71 -0.20 -8.75
CA ASP A 50 6.24 1.14 -8.93
C ASP A 50 7.45 1.38 -8.00
N ALA A 51 7.40 0.88 -6.76
CA ALA A 51 8.53 0.91 -5.83
C ALA A 51 9.73 0.08 -6.34
N MET A 52 9.50 -1.12 -6.87
CA MET A 52 10.58 -1.90 -7.50
C MET A 52 11.16 -1.19 -8.73
N GLY A 53 10.31 -0.53 -9.52
CA GLY A 53 10.71 0.25 -10.69
C GLY A 53 11.57 1.48 -10.34
N SER A 54 11.43 2.03 -9.13
CA SER A 54 12.29 3.10 -8.61
C SER A 54 13.58 2.60 -7.96
N GLY A 55 13.86 1.29 -8.04
CA GLY A 55 15.09 0.68 -7.54
C GLY A 55 15.03 0.18 -6.10
N ILE A 56 13.85 0.16 -5.48
CA ILE A 56 13.68 -0.37 -4.12
C ILE A 56 13.70 -1.90 -4.15
N ASN A 57 14.62 -2.50 -3.39
CA ASN A 57 14.61 -3.93 -3.13
C ASN A 57 13.62 -4.23 -1.99
N LEU A 58 12.40 -4.62 -2.35
CA LEU A 58 11.32 -4.88 -1.37
C LEU A 58 11.73 -5.89 -0.29
N ARG A 59 12.54 -6.91 -0.62
CA ARG A 59 12.95 -7.93 0.34
C ARG A 59 13.87 -7.35 1.42
N GLU A 60 14.80 -6.48 1.03
CA GLU A 60 15.68 -5.80 1.99
C GLU A 60 14.90 -4.83 2.87
N GLU A 61 13.92 -4.11 2.31
CA GLU A 61 13.08 -3.19 3.07
C GLU A 61 12.22 -3.91 4.12
N ILE A 62 11.72 -5.11 3.81
CA ILE A 62 11.03 -5.95 4.80
C ILE A 62 11.97 -6.31 5.95
N TYR A 63 13.22 -6.73 5.64
CA TYR A 63 14.21 -7.06 6.67
C TYR A 63 14.65 -5.84 7.50
N ARG A 64 14.54 -4.62 7.00
CA ARG A 64 14.80 -3.40 7.80
C ARG A 64 13.70 -3.13 8.83
N CYS A 65 12.49 -3.63 8.59
CA CYS A 65 11.33 -3.42 9.44
C CYS A 65 11.15 -4.50 10.53
N THR A 66 11.90 -5.61 10.44
CA THR A 66 11.87 -6.75 11.39
C THR A 66 13.17 -6.82 12.19
#